data_AF-A0A1F0CIY6-F1
#
_entry.id   AF-A0A1F0CIY6-F1
#
_cell.length_a   1.000
_cell.length_b   1.000
_cell.length_c   1.000
_cell.angle_alpha   90.00
_cell.angle_beta   90.00
_cell.angle_gamma   90.00
#
_symmetry.space_group_name_H-M   'P 1'
#
loop_
_entity.id
_entity.type
_entity.pdbx_description
1 polymer ?
#
loop_
_entity_poly.entity_id
_entity_poly.type
_entity_poly.pdbx_seq_one_letter_code
_entity_poly.pdbx_strand_id
1 'polypeptide(L)'
;MSFRKYTKAIVIVHGKSELDFVKHIKSKLRLPLEIYSRSNGKTSIQISSINDILKNRDFKTKKCFKEKFFKVECDKKGNPKNVKIFIIMDIDDTSQEKIDSYKSSTLFVKDWKKDFIVPIWNDSNFEEVLNDIGYWYAKNDKEKRHYKKLFPVERGEQDVETIKELRDKLISSNKSNLDEFLTFCIESS
;
A
#
# COMPACT_ATOMS: atom_id res chain seq x y z
N MET A 1 -17.63 12.78 22.51
CA MET A 1 -16.46 11.87 22.60
C MET A 1 -15.66 12.03 21.33
N SER A 2 -14.46 12.61 21.37
CA SER A 2 -13.67 12.85 20.15
C SER A 2 -13.13 11.51 19.63
N PHE A 3 -13.72 10.97 18.57
CA PHE A 3 -13.19 9.79 17.88
C PHE A 3 -11.83 10.16 17.29
N ARG A 4 -10.74 9.88 18.00
CA ARG A 4 -9.39 10.01 17.45
C ARG A 4 -9.29 9.03 16.28
N LYS A 5 -9.19 9.57 15.06
CA LYS A 5 -8.89 8.83 13.84
C LYS A 5 -7.42 8.36 13.89
N TYR A 6 -7.19 7.21 14.53
CA TYR A 6 -5.88 6.56 14.56
C TYR A 6 -5.50 6.04 13.17
N THR A 7 -4.22 6.13 12.80
CA THR A 7 -3.69 5.56 11.57
C THR A 7 -3.89 4.04 11.57
N LYS A 8 -4.64 3.53 10.59
CA LYS A 8 -4.98 2.12 10.43
C LYS A 8 -4.02 1.40 9.48
N ALA A 9 -3.51 2.11 8.47
CA ALA A 9 -2.60 1.57 7.49
C ALA A 9 -1.42 2.50 7.23
N ILE A 10 -0.26 1.90 7.02
CA ILE A 10 0.90 2.52 6.39
C ILE A 10 1.12 1.77 5.08
N VAL A 11 1.21 2.48 3.95
CA VAL A 11 1.38 1.86 2.64
C VAL A 11 2.69 2.31 2.02
N ILE A 12 3.61 1.37 1.83
CA ILE A 12 4.86 1.56 1.08
C ILE A 12 4.55 1.19 -0.37
N VAL A 13 4.73 2.12 -1.31
CA VAL A 13 4.39 1.90 -2.72
C VAL A 13 5.62 1.85 -3.61
N HIS A 14 5.61 0.97 -4.62
CA HIS A 14 6.66 0.84 -5.62
C HIS A 14 6.97 2.15 -6.32
N GLY A 15 5.99 2.72 -7.02
CA GLY A 15 6.19 3.86 -7.90
C GLY A 15 5.03 4.86 -7.89
N LYS A 16 4.91 5.57 -9.01
CA LYS A 16 3.98 6.70 -9.13
C LYS A 16 2.53 6.26 -9.34
N SER A 17 2.31 5.19 -10.10
CA SER A 17 0.97 4.68 -10.41
C SER A 17 0.27 4.20 -9.13
N GLU A 18 0.95 3.37 -8.34
CA GLU A 18 0.46 2.86 -7.05
C GLU A 18 0.26 4.01 -6.06
N LEU A 19 1.14 5.02 -6.07
CA LEU A 19 0.97 6.22 -5.22
C LEU A 19 -0.33 6.96 -5.53
N ASP A 20 -0.68 7.15 -6.81
CA ASP A 20 -1.90 7.85 -7.20
C ASP A 20 -3.14 6.99 -6.90
N PHE A 21 -3.06 5.68 -7.12
CA PHE A 21 -4.08 4.72 -6.69
C PHE A 21 -4.35 4.78 -5.18
N VAL A 22 -3.33 4.61 -4.34
CA VAL A 22 -3.50 4.61 -2.87
C VAL A 22 -4.02 5.96 -2.36
N LYS A 23 -3.62 7.08 -2.99
CA LYS A 23 -4.18 8.40 -2.66
C LYS A 23 -5.67 8.50 -2.96
N HIS A 24 -6.10 7.94 -4.08
CA HIS A 24 -7.51 7.89 -4.44
C HIS A 24 -8.31 7.06 -3.41
N ILE A 25 -7.86 5.85 -3.08
CA ILE A 25 -8.48 5.00 -2.05
C ILE A 25 -8.58 5.74 -0.72
N LYS A 26 -7.47 6.34 -0.26
CA LYS A 26 -7.42 7.15 0.97
C LYS A 26 -8.45 8.27 0.96
N SER A 27 -8.63 8.94 -0.19
CA SER A 27 -9.57 10.06 -0.32
C SER A 27 -11.03 9.61 -0.34
N LYS A 28 -11.34 8.56 -1.11
CA LYS A 28 -12.68 7.99 -1.26
C LYS A 28 -13.20 7.38 0.04
N LEU A 29 -12.33 6.73 0.82
CA LEU A 29 -12.71 6.10 2.08
C LEU A 29 -12.54 7.01 3.31
N ARG A 30 -11.95 8.20 3.15
CA ARG A 30 -11.59 9.11 4.27
C ARG A 30 -10.82 8.40 5.40
N LEU A 31 -10.04 7.39 5.01
CA LEU A 31 -9.35 6.46 5.91
C LEU A 31 -8.07 7.11 6.46
N PRO A 32 -7.77 6.97 7.76
CA PRO A 32 -6.51 7.42 8.33
C PRO A 32 -5.37 6.49 7.88
N LEU A 33 -4.79 6.80 6.72
CA LEU A 33 -3.76 6.02 6.06
C LEU A 33 -2.53 6.90 5.78
N GLU A 34 -1.34 6.40 6.06
CA GLU A 34 -0.06 7.07 5.76
C GLU A 34 0.60 6.42 4.56
N ILE A 35 1.10 7.21 3.61
CA ILE A 35 1.75 6.69 2.39
C ILE A 35 3.23 6.99 2.45
N TYR A 36 4.06 5.95 2.28
CA TYR A 36 5.49 6.04 2.16
C TYR A 36 5.91 5.75 0.72
N SER A 37 6.60 6.68 0.09
CA SER A 37 7.12 6.51 -1.28
C SER A 37 8.48 7.20 -1.39
N ARG A 38 9.36 6.68 -2.24
CA ARG A 38 10.65 7.32 -2.50
C ARG A 38 10.45 8.49 -3.46
N SER A 39 10.93 9.68 -3.07
CA SER A 39 10.85 10.88 -3.91
C SER A 39 9.43 11.21 -4.42
N ASN A 40 8.38 10.94 -3.62
CA ASN A 40 6.97 11.05 -4.03
C ASN A 40 6.60 10.19 -5.24
N GLY A 41 7.14 8.97 -5.32
CA GLY A 41 6.92 8.01 -6.39
C GLY A 41 7.73 8.28 -7.66
N LYS A 42 8.63 9.28 -7.67
CA LYS A 42 9.52 9.54 -8.81
C LYS A 42 10.58 8.47 -9.00
N THR A 43 10.92 7.76 -7.93
CA THR A 43 11.90 6.69 -7.96
C THR A 43 11.23 5.42 -7.47
N SER A 44 11.25 4.39 -8.30
CA SER A 44 10.72 3.09 -7.92
C SER A 44 11.49 2.50 -6.75
N ILE A 45 10.75 1.93 -5.79
CA ILE A 45 11.33 1.10 -4.73
C ILE A 45 11.52 -0.30 -5.32
N GLN A 46 12.73 -0.83 -5.23
CA GLN A 46 13.03 -2.21 -5.64
C GLN A 46 12.80 -3.17 -4.48
N ILE A 47 12.43 -4.42 -4.78
CA ILE A 47 12.23 -5.48 -3.77
C ILE A 47 13.47 -5.65 -2.87
N SER A 48 14.66 -5.58 -3.46
CA SER A 48 15.95 -5.64 -2.75
C SER A 48 16.13 -4.52 -1.71
N SER A 49 15.56 -3.34 -1.96
CA SER A 49 15.67 -2.17 -1.09
C SER A 49 14.62 -2.12 0.02
N ILE A 50 13.63 -3.03 0.03
CA ILE A 50 12.56 -3.02 1.04
C ILE A 50 13.15 -3.16 2.44
N ASN A 51 14.12 -4.06 2.62
CA ASN A 51 14.75 -4.27 3.92
C ASN A 51 15.53 -3.03 4.39
N ASP A 52 16.10 -2.25 3.48
CA ASP A 52 16.78 -0.99 3.84
C ASP A 52 15.78 0.06 4.29
N ILE A 53 14.59 0.11 3.66
CA ILE A 53 13.48 0.96 4.11
C ILE A 53 13.01 0.52 5.49
N LEU A 54 12.80 -0.77 5.72
CA LEU A 54 12.37 -1.30 7.01
C LEU A 54 13.44 -1.16 8.12
N LYS A 55 14.70 -0.94 7.75
CA LYS A 55 15.81 -0.66 8.69
C LYS A 55 16.14 0.83 8.83
N ASN A 56 15.48 1.70 8.05
CA ASN A 56 15.69 3.13 8.13
C ASN A 56 15.26 3.69 9.50
N ARG A 57 15.60 4.95 9.78
CA ARG A 57 15.27 5.61 11.06
C ARG A 57 13.79 5.46 11.45
N ASP A 58 12.87 5.64 10.51
CA ASP A 58 11.43 5.63 10.75
C ASP A 58 10.92 4.24 11.20
N PHE A 59 11.50 3.15 10.68
CA PHE A 59 11.06 1.79 11.01
C PHE A 59 12.02 1.03 11.95
N LYS A 60 13.18 1.62 12.30
CA LYS A 60 14.23 0.97 13.09
C LYS A 60 13.78 0.56 14.49
N THR A 61 13.06 1.43 15.19
CA THR A 61 12.59 1.17 16.56
C THR A 61 11.13 1.57 16.72
N LYS A 62 10.42 0.95 17.67
CA LYS A 62 9.04 1.32 18.04
C LYS A 62 8.91 2.81 18.40
N LYS A 63 9.95 3.37 19.05
CA LYS A 63 10.00 4.79 19.40
C LYS A 63 10.02 5.68 18.15
N CYS A 64 10.96 5.45 17.23
CA CYS A 64 11.06 6.24 16.01
C CYS A 64 9.82 6.06 15.11
N PHE A 65 9.28 4.85 15.05
CA PHE A 65 8.04 4.56 14.34
C PHE A 65 6.87 5.37 14.90
N LYS A 66 6.74 5.45 16.23
CA LYS A 66 5.73 6.29 16.89
C LYS A 66 5.99 7.78 16.68
N GLU A 67 7.24 8.23 16.68
CA GLU A 67 7.57 9.64 16.38
C GLU A 67 7.14 10.02 14.95
N LYS A 68 7.39 9.13 13.98
CA LYS A 68 7.01 9.35 12.58
C LYS A 68 5.50 9.22 12.37
N PHE A 69 4.91 8.16 12.91
CA PHE A 69 3.50 7.80 12.76
C PHE A 69 2.75 8.00 14.07
N PHE A 70 2.75 9.24 14.57
CA PHE A 70 2.24 9.60 15.91
C PHE A 70 0.73 9.32 16.12
N LYS A 71 -0.02 9.14 15.03
CA LYS A 71 -1.43 8.77 15.06
C LYS A 71 -1.67 7.26 15.10
N VAL A 72 -0.63 6.42 15.09
CA VAL A 72 -0.81 4.98 15.29
C VAL A 72 -1.21 4.72 16.74
N GLU A 73 -2.17 3.81 16.93
CA GLU A 73 -2.62 3.40 18.25
C GLU A 73 -1.54 2.52 18.93
N CYS A 74 -1.29 2.73 20.22
CA CYS A 74 -0.36 1.91 20.99
C CYS A 74 -1.05 1.27 22.20
N ASP A 75 -0.57 0.11 22.61
CA ASP A 75 -0.92 -0.49 23.90
C ASP A 75 -0.26 0.27 25.08
N LYS A 76 -0.56 -0.18 26.31
CA LYS A 76 0.01 0.41 27.54
C LYS A 76 1.54 0.29 27.63
N LYS A 77 2.14 -0.65 26.89
CA LYS A 77 3.60 -0.90 26.83
C LYS A 77 4.27 -0.11 25.68
N GLY A 78 3.51 0.66 24.91
CA GLY A 78 4.01 1.43 23.78
C GLY A 78 4.19 0.62 22.49
N ASN A 79 3.64 -0.60 22.41
CA ASN A 79 3.64 -1.38 21.17
C ASN A 79 2.54 -0.87 20.23
N PRO A 80 2.83 -0.67 18.93
CA PRO A 80 1.80 -0.43 17.94
C PRO A 80 0.74 -1.55 17.96
N LYS A 81 -0.53 -1.17 17.83
CA LYS A 81 -1.65 -2.10 17.69
C LYS A 81 -2.64 -1.55 16.66
N ASN A 82 -3.48 -2.43 16.11
CA ASN A 82 -4.53 -2.06 15.17
C ASN A 82 -4.01 -1.29 13.93
N VAL A 83 -2.81 -1.62 13.47
CA VAL A 83 -2.17 -1.04 12.29
C VAL A 83 -1.64 -2.16 11.39
N LYS A 84 -1.76 -1.99 10.08
CA LYS A 84 -1.08 -2.82 9.08
C LYS A 84 -0.10 -2.00 8.24
N ILE A 85 0.98 -2.63 7.80
CA ILE A 85 1.98 -2.07 6.89
C ILE A 85 1.84 -2.83 5.56
N PHE A 86 1.15 -2.24 4.60
CA PHE A 86 1.06 -2.79 3.26
C PHE A 86 2.28 -2.35 2.46
N ILE A 87 2.89 -3.28 1.74
CA ILE A 87 3.99 -2.98 0.82
C ILE A 87 3.46 -3.39 -0.55
N ILE A 88 3.24 -2.46 -1.47
CA ILE A 88 2.70 -2.72 -2.82
C ILE A 88 3.84 -2.66 -3.82
N MET A 89 4.11 -3.78 -4.49
CA MET A 89 5.27 -3.97 -5.36
C MET A 89 4.93 -4.60 -6.70
N ASP A 90 5.56 -4.08 -7.75
CA ASP A 90 5.66 -4.75 -9.04
C ASP A 90 6.76 -5.83 -8.96
N ILE A 91 6.53 -6.99 -9.58
CA ILE A 91 7.43 -8.16 -9.51
C ILE A 91 8.08 -8.54 -10.86
N ASP A 92 8.23 -7.59 -11.78
CA ASP A 92 8.78 -7.77 -13.15
C ASP A 92 10.29 -8.06 -13.23
N ASP A 93 11.11 -7.42 -12.40
CA ASP A 93 12.58 -7.43 -12.53
C ASP A 93 13.29 -8.07 -11.33
N THR A 94 12.90 -9.30 -10.98
CA THR A 94 13.56 -10.02 -9.89
C THR A 94 13.54 -11.54 -10.04
N SER A 95 14.40 -12.25 -9.29
CA SER A 95 14.46 -13.71 -9.33
C SER A 95 13.22 -14.35 -8.69
N GLN A 96 12.79 -15.51 -9.18
CA GLN A 96 11.65 -16.24 -8.62
C GLN A 96 11.79 -16.46 -7.10
N GLU A 97 13.00 -16.78 -6.62
CA GLU A 97 13.28 -16.91 -5.18
C GLU A 97 12.97 -15.63 -4.38
N LYS A 98 13.24 -14.44 -4.93
CA LYS A 98 12.90 -13.16 -4.30
C LYS A 98 11.41 -12.91 -4.32
N ILE A 99 10.73 -13.29 -5.39
CA ILE A 99 9.26 -13.22 -5.49
C ILE A 99 8.63 -14.11 -4.44
N ASP A 100 9.06 -15.37 -4.35
CA ASP A 100 8.52 -16.35 -3.41
C ASP A 100 8.79 -15.94 -1.96
N SER A 101 9.99 -15.41 -1.68
CA SER A 101 10.31 -14.90 -0.34
C SER A 101 9.54 -13.63 0.02
N TYR A 102 9.24 -12.77 -0.95
CA TYR A 102 8.39 -11.60 -0.76
C TYR A 102 6.94 -12.01 -0.47
N LYS A 103 6.34 -12.86 -1.33
CA LYS A 103 4.96 -13.36 -1.18
C LYS A 103 4.78 -14.13 0.14
N SER A 104 5.75 -14.96 0.52
CA SER A 104 5.75 -15.70 1.79
C SER A 104 6.11 -14.86 3.02
N SER A 105 6.40 -13.56 2.85
CA SER A 105 6.87 -12.67 3.92
C SER A 105 8.18 -13.09 4.61
N THR A 106 8.92 -14.02 4.02
CA THR A 106 10.22 -14.49 4.54
C THR A 106 11.37 -13.54 4.19
N LEU A 107 11.18 -12.69 3.18
CA LEU A 107 12.12 -11.63 2.79
C LEU A 107 12.29 -10.56 3.89
N PHE A 108 11.24 -10.30 4.66
CA PHE A 108 11.22 -9.19 5.61
C PHE A 108 12.05 -9.47 6.86
N VAL A 109 12.54 -8.38 7.46
CA VAL A 109 13.23 -8.43 8.75
C VAL A 109 12.41 -9.20 9.79
N LYS A 110 13.07 -10.14 10.48
CA LYS A 110 12.47 -10.93 11.57
C LYS A 110 12.50 -10.13 12.88
N ASP A 111 11.69 -9.08 12.95
CA ASP A 111 11.58 -8.24 14.14
C ASP A 111 10.11 -7.88 14.46
N TRP A 112 9.93 -6.94 15.39
CA TRP A 112 8.64 -6.57 15.95
C TRP A 112 7.59 -6.09 14.93
N LYS A 113 8.01 -5.66 13.73
CA LYS A 113 7.10 -5.13 12.71
C LYS A 113 6.65 -6.19 11.70
N LYS A 114 7.25 -7.38 11.70
CA LYS A 114 6.90 -8.48 10.79
C LYS A 114 5.40 -8.80 10.86
N ASP A 115 4.84 -8.84 12.05
CA ASP A 115 3.43 -9.22 12.26
C ASP A 115 2.43 -8.17 11.74
N PHE A 116 2.89 -6.96 11.41
CA PHE A 116 2.07 -5.92 10.80
C PHE A 116 2.21 -5.87 9.28
N ILE A 117 3.23 -6.51 8.70
CA ILE A 117 3.53 -6.41 7.27
C ILE A 117 2.61 -7.33 6.47
N VAL A 118 2.00 -6.77 5.43
CA VAL A 118 1.25 -7.52 4.42
C VAL A 118 1.87 -7.20 3.04
N PRO A 119 2.53 -8.17 2.38
CA PRO A 119 3.02 -8.00 1.03
C PRO A 119 1.85 -7.95 0.04
N ILE A 120 1.89 -6.99 -0.86
CA ILE A 120 0.97 -6.86 -1.99
C ILE A 120 1.79 -6.85 -3.27
N TRP A 121 1.49 -7.74 -4.19
CA TRP A 121 2.23 -7.91 -5.42
C TRP A 121 1.35 -7.64 -6.65
N ASN A 122 1.94 -7.04 -7.68
CA ASN A 122 1.37 -6.92 -9.01
C ASN A 122 2.25 -7.73 -9.97
N ASP A 123 1.67 -8.79 -10.55
CA ASP A 123 2.36 -9.62 -11.53
C ASP A 123 2.72 -8.79 -12.76
N SER A 124 4.00 -8.85 -13.14
CA SER A 124 4.65 -7.84 -13.97
C SER A 124 4.58 -6.44 -13.35
N ASN A 125 3.45 -5.74 -13.45
CA ASN A 125 3.29 -4.38 -12.93
C ASN A 125 1.82 -4.00 -12.71
N PHE A 126 1.60 -2.83 -12.10
CA PHE A 126 0.25 -2.33 -11.84
C PHE A 126 -0.60 -2.09 -13.10
N GLU A 127 0.01 -1.69 -14.22
CA GLU A 127 -0.69 -1.51 -15.49
C GLU A 127 -1.33 -2.82 -15.99
N GLU A 128 -0.61 -3.93 -15.90
CA GLU A 128 -1.08 -5.26 -16.28
C GLU A 128 -2.24 -5.74 -15.40
N VAL A 129 -2.21 -5.41 -14.11
CA VAL A 129 -3.32 -5.68 -13.18
C VAL A 129 -4.56 -4.89 -13.60
N LEU A 130 -4.41 -3.59 -13.92
CA LEU A 130 -5.54 -2.77 -14.39
C LEU A 130 -6.15 -3.29 -15.69
N ASN A 131 -5.30 -3.69 -16.64
CA ASN A 131 -5.75 -4.27 -17.90
C ASN A 131 -6.57 -5.55 -17.67
N ASP A 132 -6.09 -6.42 -16.77
CA ASP A 132 -6.73 -7.70 -16.44
C ASP A 132 -8.15 -7.54 -15.89
N ILE A 133 -8.37 -6.50 -15.07
CA ILE A 133 -9.69 -6.18 -14.51
C ILE A 133 -10.54 -5.28 -15.42
N GLY A 134 -10.13 -5.06 -16.67
CA GLY A 134 -10.85 -4.28 -17.67
C GLY A 134 -10.84 -2.76 -17.42
N TYR A 135 -9.85 -2.24 -16.68
CA TYR A 135 -9.65 -0.82 -16.49
C TYR A 135 -8.78 -0.21 -17.59
N TRP A 136 -8.94 1.09 -17.82
CA TRP A 136 -7.97 1.83 -18.61
C TRP A 136 -6.62 1.82 -17.89
N TYR A 137 -5.56 1.57 -18.65
CA TYR A 137 -4.18 1.56 -18.18
C TYR A 137 -3.29 2.35 -19.16
N ALA A 138 -2.20 2.88 -18.65
CA ALA A 138 -1.23 3.59 -19.47
C ALA A 138 -0.36 2.59 -20.25
N LYS A 139 -0.23 2.78 -21.57
CA LYS A 139 0.62 1.93 -22.42
C LYS A 139 2.09 2.37 -22.43
N ASN A 140 2.36 3.57 -21.92
CA ASN A 140 3.69 4.17 -21.86
C ASN A 140 3.77 5.19 -20.73
N ASP A 141 4.99 5.59 -20.36
CA ASP A 141 5.24 6.52 -19.25
C ASP A 141 4.58 7.89 -19.43
N LYS A 142 4.39 8.35 -20.69
CA LYS A 142 3.72 9.64 -20.94
C LYS A 142 2.25 9.57 -20.55
N GLU A 143 1.59 8.44 -20.75
CA GLU A 143 0.20 8.21 -20.39
C GLU A 143 0.00 8.05 -18.87
N LYS A 144 1.02 7.60 -18.12
CA LYS A 144 0.95 7.46 -16.64
C LYS A 144 0.57 8.77 -15.94
N ARG A 145 0.82 9.94 -16.56
CA ARG A 145 0.35 11.24 -16.05
C ARG A 145 -1.17 11.35 -15.90
N HIS A 146 -1.93 10.55 -16.66
CA HIS A 146 -3.38 10.52 -16.63
C HIS A 146 -3.94 9.73 -15.43
N TYR A 147 -3.11 9.02 -14.67
CA TYR A 147 -3.58 8.34 -13.46
C TYR A 147 -4.15 9.30 -12.41
N LYS A 148 -3.70 10.55 -12.36
CA LYS A 148 -4.36 11.56 -11.52
C LYS A 148 -5.81 11.85 -11.92
N LYS A 149 -6.17 11.60 -13.18
CA LYS A 149 -7.54 11.71 -13.69
C LYS A 149 -8.33 10.42 -13.50
N LEU A 150 -7.67 9.26 -13.68
CA LEU A 150 -8.29 7.95 -13.45
C LEU A 150 -8.58 7.71 -11.96
N PHE A 151 -7.64 8.12 -11.10
CA PHE A 151 -7.67 8.01 -9.65
C PHE A 151 -7.64 9.41 -9.01
N PRO A 152 -8.72 10.20 -9.16
CA PRO A 152 -8.75 11.56 -8.65
C PRO A 152 -8.75 11.58 -7.11
N VAL A 153 -8.06 12.54 -6.52
CA VAL A 153 -8.13 12.78 -5.07
C VAL A 153 -9.29 13.71 -4.80
N GLU A 154 -10.34 13.18 -4.19
CA GLU A 154 -11.59 13.92 -3.94
C GLU A 154 -11.67 14.44 -2.51
N ARG A 155 -12.39 15.55 -2.33
CA ARG A 155 -12.77 16.07 -1.01
C ARG A 155 -14.27 15.85 -0.70
N GLY A 156 -14.93 15.08 -1.56
CA GLY A 156 -16.36 14.76 -1.49
C GLY A 156 -16.68 13.76 -0.39
N GLU A 157 -17.93 13.29 -0.38
CA GLU A 157 -18.41 12.28 0.56
C GLU A 157 -17.66 10.95 0.43
N GLN A 158 -17.79 10.12 1.47
CA GLN A 158 -17.20 8.80 1.46
C GLN A 158 -17.96 7.93 0.46
N ASP A 159 -17.22 7.25 -0.42
CA ASP A 159 -17.76 6.46 -1.50
C ASP A 159 -17.14 5.07 -1.42
N VAL A 160 -17.72 4.26 -0.52
CA VAL A 160 -17.27 2.89 -0.25
C VAL A 160 -17.67 1.96 -1.38
N GLU A 161 -18.81 2.22 -2.03
CA GLU A 161 -19.38 1.31 -3.02
C GLU A 161 -18.52 1.21 -4.28
N THR A 162 -18.03 2.35 -4.80
CA THR A 162 -17.07 2.33 -5.92
C THR A 162 -15.80 1.56 -5.58
N ILE A 163 -15.33 1.62 -4.32
CA ILE A 163 -14.15 0.87 -3.89
C ILE A 163 -14.44 -0.63 -3.73
N LYS A 164 -15.65 -1.00 -3.30
CA LYS A 164 -16.09 -2.41 -3.27
C LYS A 164 -16.16 -3.01 -4.67
N GLU A 165 -16.75 -2.29 -5.64
CA GLU A 165 -16.80 -2.75 -7.03
C GLU A 165 -15.40 -2.99 -7.60
N LEU A 166 -14.46 -2.08 -7.30
CA LEU A 166 -13.06 -2.25 -7.68
C LEU A 166 -12.41 -3.46 -6.99
N ARG A 167 -12.68 -3.65 -5.70
CA ARG A 167 -12.20 -4.81 -4.92
C ARG A 167 -12.72 -6.11 -5.51
N ASP A 168 -14.01 -6.19 -5.83
CA ASP A 168 -14.65 -7.40 -6.35
C ASP A 168 -14.06 -7.79 -7.72
N LYS A 169 -13.72 -6.81 -8.56
CA LYS A 169 -12.98 -7.07 -9.80
C LYS A 169 -11.56 -7.58 -9.53
N LEU A 170 -10.85 -7.02 -8.55
CA LEU A 170 -9.51 -7.48 -8.18
C LEU A 170 -9.50 -8.91 -7.60
N ILE A 171 -10.53 -9.32 -6.85
CA ILE A 171 -10.68 -10.71 -6.37
C ILE A 171 -10.68 -11.71 -7.54
N SER A 172 -11.23 -11.32 -8.69
CA SER A 172 -11.30 -12.20 -9.87
C SER A 172 -9.97 -12.31 -10.62
N SER A 173 -9.01 -11.42 -10.36
CA SER A 173 -7.69 -11.41 -10.98
C SER A 173 -6.72 -12.30 -10.20
N ASN A 174 -5.94 -13.10 -10.91
CA ASN A 174 -4.80 -13.82 -10.33
C ASN A 174 -3.47 -13.07 -10.50
N LYS A 175 -3.49 -11.87 -11.11
CA LYS A 175 -2.30 -11.05 -11.32
C LYS A 175 -1.94 -10.21 -10.10
N SER A 176 -2.74 -10.21 -9.04
CA SER A 176 -2.43 -9.46 -7.83
C SER A 176 -3.21 -10.00 -6.63
N ASN A 177 -2.78 -9.63 -5.43
CA ASN A 177 -3.56 -9.74 -4.20
C ASN A 177 -3.95 -8.36 -3.63
N LEU A 178 -4.05 -7.34 -4.49
CA LEU A 178 -4.41 -5.97 -4.10
C LEU A 178 -5.82 -5.86 -3.48
N ASP A 179 -6.68 -6.85 -3.72
CA ASP A 179 -7.98 -6.98 -3.06
C ASP A 179 -7.85 -7.14 -1.53
N GLU A 180 -6.76 -7.74 -1.02
CA GLU A 180 -6.51 -7.83 0.42
C GLU A 180 -6.36 -6.43 1.05
N PHE A 181 -5.67 -5.53 0.36
CA PHE A 181 -5.51 -4.15 0.79
C PHE A 181 -6.85 -3.41 0.75
N LEU A 182 -7.63 -3.53 -0.33
CA LEU A 182 -8.93 -2.87 -0.44
C LEU A 182 -9.94 -3.41 0.57
N THR A 183 -9.96 -4.73 0.81
CA THR A 183 -10.81 -5.36 1.83
C THR A 183 -10.53 -4.78 3.21
N PHE A 184 -9.25 -4.72 3.61
CA PHE A 184 -8.86 -4.09 4.86
C PHE A 184 -9.29 -2.61 4.93
N CYS A 185 -9.09 -1.87 3.84
CA CYS A 185 -9.45 -0.47 3.77
C CYS A 185 -10.95 -0.22 3.93
N ILE A 186 -11.80 -1.04 3.30
CA ILE A 186 -13.26 -0.97 3.40
C ILE A 186 -13.71 -1.27 4.84
N GLU A 187 -13.21 -2.36 5.43
CA GLU A 187 -13.54 -2.77 6.81
C GLU A 187 -13.08 -1.76 7.87
N SER A 188 -12.06 -0.97 7.55
CA SER A 188 -11.49 0.04 8.46
C SER A 188 -12.05 1.45 8.25
N SER A 189 -12.90 1.66 7.24
CA SER A 189 -13.41 2.98 6.81
C SER A 189 -14.63 3.48 7.58
#